data_AF-A0A834KUK4-F1
#
_entry.id   AF-A0A834KUK4-F1
#
_cell.length_a   1.000
_cell.length_b   1.000
_cell.length_c   1.000
_cell.angle_alpha   90.00
_cell.angle_beta   90.00
_cell.angle_gamma   90.00
#
_symmetry.space_group_name_H-M   'P 1'
#
loop_
_entity.id
_entity.type
_entity.pdbx_description
1 polymer ?
#
loop_
_entity_poly.entity_id
_entity_poly.type
_entity_poly.pdbx_seq_one_letter_code
_entity_poly.pdbx_strand_id
1 'polypeptide(L)'
;MGFFRQLYLLLWKNITYRRRHKIQLIIEIAWPLFLFLILIAVRQSHPPYKQGQCHFPNKALPSAGTLPWIQSIVCNVNNPCFHNPTPGETPGIAGNFNNSL
;
A
#
# COMPACT_ATOMS: atom_id res chain seq x y z
N MET A 1 7.66 -26.69 49.71
CA MET A 1 8.35 -26.73 48.40
C MET A 1 7.63 -27.71 47.45
N GLY A 2 6.38 -27.43 47.05
CA GLY A 2 5.56 -28.36 46.25
C GLY A 2 5.01 -27.79 44.92
N PHE A 3 5.00 -26.46 44.78
CA PHE A 3 4.33 -25.77 43.68
C PHE A 3 4.88 -26.15 42.29
N PHE A 4 6.21 -26.12 42.10
CA PHE A 4 6.83 -26.46 40.82
C PHE A 4 6.56 -27.91 40.38
N ARG A 5 6.51 -28.84 41.35
CA ARG A 5 6.23 -30.25 41.09
C ARG A 5 4.78 -30.46 40.68
N GLN A 6 3.85 -29.73 41.28
CA GLN A 6 2.44 -29.74 40.91
C GLN A 6 2.19 -29.06 39.54
N LEU A 7 2.89 -27.96 39.24
CA LEU A 7 2.87 -27.30 37.93
C LEU A 7 3.40 -28.22 36.81
N TYR A 8 4.51 -28.92 37.06
CA TYR A 8 5.07 -29.88 36.11
C TYR A 8 4.08 -31.01 35.77
N LEU A 9 3.42 -31.59 36.78
CA LEU A 9 2.42 -32.64 36.56
C LEU A 9 1.22 -32.14 35.75
N LEU A 10 0.77 -30.90 35.99
CA LEU A 10 -0.32 -30.28 35.23
C LEU A 10 0.06 -30.05 33.76
N LEU A 11 1.26 -29.52 33.49
CA LEU A 11 1.78 -29.34 32.14
C LEU A 11 1.96 -30.69 31.43
N TRP A 12 2.51 -31.69 32.12
CA TRP A 12 2.66 -33.04 31.59
C TRP A 12 1.32 -33.66 31.21
N LYS A 13 0.29 -33.49 32.06
CA LYS A 13 -1.09 -33.93 31.76
C LYS A 13 -1.61 -33.28 30.47
N ASN A 14 -1.48 -31.96 30.36
CA ASN A 14 -1.97 -31.21 29.19
C ASN A 14 -1.21 -31.57 27.90
N ILE A 15 0.11 -31.72 27.97
CA ILE A 15 0.95 -32.14 26.84
C ILE A 15 0.60 -33.56 26.42
N THR A 16 0.46 -34.48 27.37
CA THR A 16 0.11 -35.89 27.09
C THR A 16 -1.28 -35.99 26.47
N TYR A 17 -2.24 -35.19 26.94
CA TYR A 17 -3.58 -35.11 26.36
C TYR A 17 -3.53 -34.67 24.89
N ARG A 18 -2.81 -33.57 24.58
CA ARG A 18 -2.60 -33.10 23.20
C ARG A 18 -1.87 -34.12 22.33
N ARG A 19 -0.87 -34.83 22.88
CA ARG A 19 -0.09 -35.85 22.15
C ARG A 19 -0.92 -37.09 21.78
N ARG A 20 -1.92 -37.44 22.59
CA ARG A 20 -2.86 -38.54 22.28
C ARG A 20 -3.85 -38.15 21.19
N HIS A 21 -4.23 -36.88 21.11
CA HIS A 21 -5.17 -36.38 20.11
C HIS A 21 -4.45 -35.81 18.85
N LYS A 22 -3.72 -36.70 18.16
CA LYS A 22 -2.81 -36.35 17.04
C LYS A 22 -3.50 -35.58 15.91
N ILE A 23 -4.73 -35.95 15.56
CA ILE A 23 -5.46 -35.35 14.43
C ILE A 23 -5.77 -33.86 14.69
N GLN A 24 -6.31 -33.52 15.87
CA GLN A 24 -6.59 -32.12 16.21
C GLN A 24 -5.32 -31.29 16.31
N LEU A 25 -4.22 -31.86 16.82
CA LEU A 25 -2.94 -31.16 16.86
C LEU A 25 -2.43 -30.83 15.44
N ILE A 26 -2.58 -31.75 14.49
CA ILE A 26 -2.23 -31.51 13.09
C ILE A 26 -3.13 -30.41 12.50
N ILE A 27 -4.45 -30.47 12.71
CA ILE A 27 -5.38 -29.45 12.21
C ILE A 27 -5.07 -28.08 12.82
N GLU A 28 -4.79 -28.01 14.12
CA GLU A 28 -4.46 -26.77 14.83
C GLU A 28 -3.17 -26.12 14.31
N ILE A 29 -2.19 -26.92 13.87
CA ILE A 29 -0.95 -26.41 13.24
C ILE A 29 -1.15 -26.09 11.75
N ALA A 30 -1.90 -26.92 11.03
CA ALA A 30 -2.13 -26.75 9.60
C ALA A 30 -3.02 -25.53 9.29
N TRP A 31 -3.98 -25.24 10.17
CA TRP A 31 -4.91 -24.11 10.02
C TRP A 31 -4.22 -22.74 9.85
N PRO A 32 -3.34 -22.29 10.77
CA PRO A 32 -2.64 -21.01 10.60
C PRO A 32 -1.73 -21.02 9.36
N LEU A 33 -1.05 -22.14 9.07
CA LEU A 33 -0.22 -22.26 7.87
C LEU A 33 -1.04 -22.06 6.59
N PHE A 34 -2.22 -22.67 6.51
CA PHE A 34 -3.14 -22.50 5.39
C PHE A 34 -3.59 -21.04 5.21
N LEU A 35 -3.94 -20.37 6.31
CA LEU A 35 -4.29 -18.94 6.26
C LEU A 35 -3.13 -18.08 5.77
N PHE A 36 -1.90 -18.34 6.19
CA PHE A 36 -0.72 -17.62 5.71
C PHE A 36 -0.45 -17.87 4.23
N LEU A 37 -0.63 -19.10 3.74
CA LEU A 37 -0.48 -19.41 2.32
C LEU A 37 -1.48 -18.62 1.47
N ILE A 38 -2.73 -18.49 1.91
CA ILE A 38 -3.74 -17.65 1.23
C ILE A 38 -3.29 -16.19 1.21
N LEU A 39 -2.83 -15.64 2.35
CA LEU A 39 -2.37 -14.25 2.43
C LEU A 39 -1.18 -13.98 1.50
N ILE A 40 -0.24 -14.92 1.41
CA ILE A 40 0.91 -14.82 0.50
C ILE A 40 0.44 -14.86 -0.96
N ALA A 41 -0.48 -15.75 -1.30
CA ALA A 41 -1.06 -15.83 -2.65
C ALA A 41 -1.76 -14.52 -3.05
N VAL A 42 -2.59 -13.96 -2.16
CA VAL A 42 -3.26 -12.67 -2.37
C VAL A 42 -2.24 -11.54 -2.53
N ARG A 43 -1.17 -11.54 -1.73
CA ARG A 43 -0.09 -10.56 -1.83
C ARG A 43 0.65 -10.65 -3.15
N GLN A 44 0.84 -11.85 -3.69
CA GLN A 44 1.48 -12.06 -4.99
C GLN A 44 0.61 -11.52 -6.14
N SER A 45 -0.71 -11.56 -6.01
CA SER A 45 -1.64 -10.97 -6.99
C SER A 45 -1.65 -9.44 -6.99
N HIS A 46 -1.19 -8.80 -5.91
CA HIS A 46 -1.19 -7.34 -5.76
C HIS A 46 0.24 -6.83 -5.52
N PRO A 47 1.09 -6.81 -6.57
CA PRO A 47 2.43 -6.27 -6.44
C PRO A 47 2.39 -4.79 -6.04
N PRO A 48 3.39 -4.30 -5.29
CA PRO A 48 3.43 -2.91 -4.88
C PRO A 48 3.50 -2.00 -6.11
N TYR A 49 2.54 -1.08 -6.21
CA TYR A 49 2.54 -0.06 -7.25
C TYR A 49 3.59 0.99 -6.91
N LYS A 50 4.64 1.09 -7.73
CA LYS A 50 5.70 2.10 -7.55
C LYS A 50 5.29 3.37 -8.27
N GLN A 51 4.98 4.43 -7.52
CA GLN A 51 4.90 5.79 -8.07
C GLN A 51 6.27 6.47 -7.92
N GLY A 52 6.78 7.03 -9.01
CA GLY A 52 7.96 7.91 -8.96
C GLY A 52 7.63 9.31 -8.43
N GLN A 53 8.62 10.20 -8.46
CA GLN A 53 8.33 11.63 -8.32
C GLN A 53 7.44 12.07 -9.49
N CYS A 54 6.36 12.74 -9.14
CA CYS A 54 5.30 13.13 -10.05
C CYS A 54 5.12 14.64 -10.00
N HIS A 55 5.36 15.29 -11.14
CA HIS A 55 5.24 16.73 -11.31
C HIS A 55 3.97 17.03 -12.10
N PHE A 56 3.22 18.02 -11.65
CA PHE A 56 1.94 18.37 -12.24
C PHE A 56 2.00 19.77 -12.83
N PRO A 57 1.43 19.97 -14.03
CA PRO A 57 1.35 21.31 -14.58
C PRO A 57 0.37 22.15 -13.77
N ASN A 58 0.71 23.42 -13.56
CA ASN A 58 -0.18 24.36 -12.89
C ASN A 58 -1.49 24.57 -13.70
N LYS A 59 -2.61 24.72 -12.98
CA LYS A 59 -3.91 25.06 -13.56
C LYS A 59 -4.20 26.53 -13.31
N ALA A 60 -4.49 27.27 -14.37
CA ALA A 60 -4.83 28.68 -14.26
C ALA A 60 -6.28 28.82 -13.78
N LEU A 61 -6.50 29.70 -12.82
CA LEU A 61 -7.85 30.12 -12.42
C LEU A 61 -8.36 31.19 -13.40
N PRO A 62 -9.69 31.41 -13.49
CA PRO A 62 -10.26 32.46 -14.34
C PRO A 62 -9.68 33.86 -14.08
N SER A 63 -9.20 34.12 -12.87
CA SER A 63 -8.54 35.38 -12.47
C SER A 63 -7.18 35.62 -13.14
N ALA A 64 -6.51 34.56 -13.61
CA ALA A 64 -5.25 34.66 -14.37
C ALA A 64 -5.47 34.93 -15.87
N GLY A 65 -6.73 34.97 -16.31
CA GLY A 65 -7.15 35.16 -17.70
C GLY A 65 -8.01 34.00 -18.22
N THR A 66 -8.96 34.30 -19.10
CA THR A 66 -9.89 33.29 -19.66
C THR A 66 -9.19 32.30 -20.60
N LEU A 67 -8.22 32.76 -21.39
CA LEU A 67 -7.44 31.93 -22.30
C LEU A 67 -6.56 30.89 -21.57
N PRO A 68 -5.68 31.26 -20.60
CA PRO A 68 -4.90 30.26 -19.86
C PRO A 68 -5.79 29.36 -19.01
N TRP A 69 -6.93 29.85 -18.51
CA TRP A 69 -7.92 29.04 -17.81
C TRP A 69 -8.48 27.93 -18.72
N ILE A 70 -8.99 28.28 -19.90
CA ILE A 70 -9.52 27.29 -20.87
C ILE A 70 -8.44 26.33 -21.33
N GLN A 71 -7.23 26.82 -21.65
CA GLN A 71 -6.10 25.98 -22.02
C GLN A 71 -5.74 24.98 -20.92
N SER A 72 -5.78 25.39 -19.65
CA SER A 72 -5.51 24.48 -18.53
C SER A 72 -6.59 23.41 -18.33
N ILE A 73 -7.84 23.70 -18.69
CA ILE A 73 -8.92 22.72 -18.69
C ILE A 73 -8.73 21.75 -19.85
N VAL A 74 -8.54 22.24 -21.06
CA VAL A 74 -8.47 21.41 -22.28
C VAL A 74 -7.20 20.56 -22.32
N CYS A 75 -6.03 21.17 -22.04
CA CYS A 75 -4.74 20.47 -22.19
C CYS A 75 -4.39 19.57 -21.01
N ASN A 76 -4.84 19.90 -19.79
CA ASN A 76 -4.45 19.18 -18.55
C ASN A 76 -5.63 18.52 -17.84
N VAL A 77 -6.71 18.12 -18.54
CA VAL A 77 -7.90 17.52 -17.91
C VAL A 77 -7.59 16.21 -17.17
N ASN A 78 -6.70 15.39 -17.72
CA ASN A 78 -6.37 14.06 -17.19
C ASN A 78 -5.28 14.08 -16.12
N ASN A 79 -4.79 15.26 -15.70
CA ASN A 79 -3.66 15.44 -14.79
C ASN A 79 -2.49 14.50 -15.10
N PRO A 80 -1.85 14.63 -16.28
CA PRO A 80 -0.70 13.80 -16.62
C PRO A 80 0.42 14.00 -15.59
N CYS A 81 1.04 12.89 -15.20
CA CYS A 81 2.16 12.86 -14.28
C CYS A 81 3.48 12.97 -15.05
N PHE A 82 4.26 14.02 -14.82
CA PHE A 82 5.58 14.18 -15.43
C PHE A 82 6.69 13.73 -14.49
N HIS A 83 7.74 13.12 -15.04
CA HIS A 83 8.90 12.69 -14.24
C HIS A 83 9.85 13.85 -13.87
N ASN A 84 9.76 14.98 -14.55
CA ASN A 84 10.61 16.16 -14.32
C ASN A 84 9.74 17.38 -13.98
N PRO A 85 10.27 18.36 -13.22
CA PRO A 85 9.55 19.58 -12.89
C PRO A 85 9.01 20.30 -14.12
N THR A 86 7.75 20.72 -14.07
CA THR A 86 7.18 21.54 -15.15
C THR A 86 7.67 22.99 -15.02
N PRO A 87 7.76 23.76 -16.11
CA PRO A 87 8.19 25.17 -16.06
C PRO A 87 7.44 26.01 -15.01
N GLY A 88 6.14 25.76 -14.83
CA GLY A 88 5.30 26.43 -13.84
C GLY A 88 5.60 26.08 -12.37
N GLU A 89 6.44 25.07 -12.11
CA GLU A 89 6.95 24.77 -10.76
C GLU A 89 8.26 25.52 -10.45
N THR A 90 8.90 26.12 -11.46
CA THR A 90 10.13 26.90 -11.26
C THR A 90 9.83 28.31 -10.74
N PRO A 91 10.65 28.84 -9.82
CA PRO A 91 10.43 30.18 -9.27
C PRO A 91 10.53 31.24 -10.36
N GLY A 92 9.54 32.14 -10.42
CA GLY A 92 9.49 33.24 -11.39
C GLY A 92 8.81 32.91 -12.72
N ILE A 93 8.38 31.66 -12.96
CA ILE A 93 7.61 31.26 -14.15
C ILE A 93 6.25 30.74 -13.72
N ALA A 94 5.17 31.43 -14.12
CA ALA A 94 3.80 31.07 -13.76
C ALA A 94 3.02 30.38 -14.89
N GLY A 95 3.63 30.13 -16.05
CA GLY A 95 2.94 29.63 -17.24
C GLY A 95 3.58 28.36 -17.81
N ASN A 96 2.75 27.37 -18.14
CA ASN A 96 3.16 26.14 -18.82
C ASN A 96 2.83 26.12 -20.32
N PHE A 97 2.20 27.18 -20.85
CA PHE A 97 1.61 27.21 -22.20
C PHE A 97 2.38 28.08 -23.21
N ASN A 98 3.63 28.48 -22.92
CA ASN A 98 4.40 29.34 -23.82
C ASN A 98 4.66 28.72 -25.22
N ASN A 99 4.52 27.40 -25.34
CA ASN A 99 4.66 26.65 -26.61
C ASN A 99 3.31 26.24 -27.23
N SER A 100 2.19 26.84 -26.78
CA SER A 100 0.89 26.64 -27.43
C SER A 100 0.77 27.56 -28.65
N LEU A 101 0.39 26.99 -29.81
CA LEU A 101 0.20 27.67 -31.10
C LEU A 101 -1.05 28.55 -31.10
#